data_AF-A0A9E3VZQ0-F1
#
_entry.id   AF-A0A9E3VZQ0-F1
#
_cell.length_a   1.000
_cell.length_b   1.000
_cell.length_c   1.000
_cell.angle_alpha   90.00
_cell.angle_beta   90.00
_cell.angle_gamma   90.00
#
_symmetry.space_group_name_H-M   'P 1'
#
loop_
_entity.id
_entity.type
_entity.pdbx_description
1 polymer ?
#
loop_
_entity_poly.entity_id
_entity_poly.type
_entity_poly.pdbx_seq_one_letter_code
_entity_poly.pdbx_strand_id
1 'polypeptide(L)'
;MPYPPKKRGMPVWAILLIIGGVVFFVLPVGCVMLVAVASSGKSRQSHGGNDSEVQAPSVKQSSPQPEAKDKPVGKLDRLDFSRIEPWVYAQTFVKQRLKAPATAEFPEHYDVEAWYEGESRYRFVGYVDSQNSFGANMRTRFEIVVQEQGDGWLLVSFKQLQ
;
A
#
# COMPACT_ATOMS: atom_id res chain seq x y z
N MET A 1 4.24 13.50 -46.22
CA MET A 1 3.81 13.41 -44.81
C MET A 1 5.02 13.71 -43.93
N PRO A 2 5.12 14.88 -43.27
CA PRO A 2 6.28 15.20 -42.44
C PRO A 2 6.09 14.69 -41.01
N TYR A 3 7.12 14.02 -40.48
CA TYR A 3 7.19 13.51 -39.11
C TYR A 3 7.27 14.65 -38.07
N PRO A 4 6.74 14.48 -36.84
CA PRO A 4 6.83 15.49 -35.80
C PRO A 4 8.25 15.58 -35.19
N PRO A 5 8.71 16.76 -34.77
CA PRO A 5 10.06 16.95 -34.24
C PRO A 5 10.23 16.41 -32.81
N LYS A 6 11.40 15.81 -32.57
CA LYS A 6 11.88 15.24 -31.30
C LYS A 6 12.08 16.35 -30.25
N LYS A 7 11.36 16.31 -29.12
CA LYS A 7 11.54 17.22 -27.99
C LYS A 7 12.92 16.98 -27.34
N ARG A 8 13.83 17.97 -27.41
CA ARG A 8 15.06 18.00 -26.60
C ARG A 8 14.70 18.43 -25.18
N GLY A 9 14.88 17.53 -24.21
CA GLY A 9 14.78 17.86 -22.79
C GLY A 9 15.85 18.87 -22.39
N MET A 10 15.46 19.87 -21.62
CA MET A 10 16.39 20.84 -21.04
C MET A 10 17.17 20.17 -19.89
N PRO A 11 18.47 20.44 -19.76
CA PRO A 11 19.30 19.80 -18.74
C PRO A 11 19.00 20.38 -17.33
N VAL A 12 18.93 19.49 -16.33
CA VAL A 12 18.40 19.71 -14.96
C VAL A 12 19.11 20.83 -14.17
N TRP A 13 20.32 21.23 -14.57
CA TRP A 13 21.05 22.35 -13.95
C TRP A 13 20.37 23.72 -14.13
N ALA A 14 19.45 23.87 -15.09
CA ALA A 14 18.71 25.12 -15.31
C ALA A 14 17.59 25.40 -14.28
N ILE A 15 17.26 24.45 -13.39
CA ILE A 15 16.20 24.61 -12.36
C ILE A 15 16.80 24.96 -10.98
N LEU A 16 18.13 24.87 -10.81
CA LEU A 16 18.82 25.08 -9.52
C LEU A 16 19.32 26.52 -9.27
N LEU A 17 18.68 27.53 -9.87
CA LEU A 17 18.92 28.96 -9.57
C LEU A 17 17.76 29.63 -8.80
N ILE A 18 17.06 28.87 -7.96
CA ILE A 18 16.08 29.38 -6.99
C ILE A 18 16.43 28.89 -5.57
N ILE A 19 17.73 28.72 -5.28
CA ILE A 19 18.23 28.45 -3.93
C ILE A 19 19.05 29.65 -3.51
N GLY A 20 18.34 30.68 -3.01
CA GLY A 20 18.93 31.88 -2.45
C GLY A 20 18.34 32.14 -1.07
N GLY A 21 19.05 31.71 -0.04
CA GLY A 21 18.85 32.14 1.34
C GLY A 21 18.05 31.16 2.20
N VAL A 22 18.75 30.39 3.04
CA VAL A 22 18.77 30.61 4.50
C VAL A 22 20.05 29.97 5.04
N VAL A 23 20.68 30.75 5.90
CA VAL A 23 22.03 30.71 6.41
C VAL A 23 22.13 29.78 7.63
N PHE A 24 23.20 28.97 7.64
CA PHE A 24 23.99 28.48 8.79
C PHE A 24 23.30 27.64 9.88
N PHE A 25 23.82 26.42 10.16
CA PHE A 25 24.83 26.17 11.22
C PHE A 25 24.20 26.44 12.61
N VAL A 26 23.87 25.45 13.44
CA VAL A 26 24.79 24.68 14.30
C VAL A 26 24.02 23.48 14.88
N LEU A 27 24.63 22.29 14.86
CA LEU A 27 24.33 21.13 15.74
C LEU A 27 25.51 20.98 16.74
N PRO A 28 25.53 20.03 17.70
CA PRO A 28 24.57 19.72 18.76
C PRO A 28 25.28 19.45 20.13
N VAL A 29 24.65 19.77 21.26
CA VAL A 29 24.98 19.21 22.59
C VAL A 29 23.66 19.23 23.36
N GLY A 30 23.00 18.12 23.73
CA GLY A 30 23.49 17.05 24.58
C GLY A 30 22.85 17.21 25.96
N CYS A 31 22.03 16.23 26.38
CA CYS A 31 21.50 16.05 27.75
C CYS A 31 20.51 17.14 28.22
N VAL A 32 19.33 16.86 28.77
CA VAL A 32 19.06 16.02 29.94
C VAL A 32 17.60 15.57 29.88
N MET A 33 17.39 14.25 29.89
CA MET A 33 16.16 13.58 30.29
C MET A 33 16.00 13.73 31.81
N LEU A 34 14.82 14.13 32.30
CA LEU A 34 14.34 13.76 33.63
C LEU A 34 12.82 13.98 33.72
N VAL A 35 12.04 12.95 33.37
CA VAL A 35 10.68 12.78 33.88
C VAL A 35 10.76 11.71 34.96
N ALA A 36 10.76 12.16 36.22
CA ALA A 36 10.65 11.29 37.38
C ALA A 36 9.16 11.08 37.70
N VAL A 37 8.63 9.88 37.42
CA VAL A 37 7.41 9.37 38.06
C VAL A 37 7.81 8.18 38.92
N ALA A 38 7.68 8.37 40.23
CA ALA A 38 7.87 7.35 41.25
C ALA A 38 6.51 6.80 41.68
N SER A 39 6.31 5.48 41.58
CA SER A 39 5.42 4.77 42.51
C SER A 39 5.80 3.29 42.60
N SER A 40 6.46 2.98 43.72
CA SER A 40 6.44 1.77 44.54
C SER A 40 5.65 0.55 44.08
N GLY A 41 6.27 -0.64 44.12
CA GLY A 41 5.49 -1.89 44.10
C GLY A 41 6.22 -3.23 43.97
N LYS A 42 6.86 -3.67 45.05
CA LYS A 42 6.96 -5.07 45.54
C LYS A 42 7.62 -6.18 44.67
N SER A 43 8.58 -6.83 45.32
CA SER A 43 9.36 -8.03 45.00
C SER A 43 8.58 -9.35 44.94
N ARG A 44 9.01 -10.29 44.06
CA ARG A 44 9.33 -11.71 44.37
C ARG A 44 9.84 -12.51 43.16
N GLN A 45 10.96 -13.21 43.37
CA GLN A 45 11.46 -14.36 42.58
C GLN A 45 10.48 -15.54 42.64
N SER A 46 10.42 -16.37 41.58
CA SER A 46 10.91 -17.76 41.64
C SER A 46 10.89 -18.46 40.27
N HIS A 47 11.88 -19.34 40.11
CA HIS A 47 12.15 -20.31 39.04
C HIS A 47 10.99 -21.27 38.68
N GLY A 48 11.05 -21.76 37.44
CA GLY A 48 10.48 -23.04 37.01
C GLY A 48 10.84 -23.31 35.53
N GLY A 49 11.80 -24.19 35.29
CA GLY A 49 12.29 -24.53 33.95
C GLY A 49 11.46 -25.60 33.23
N ASN A 50 11.67 -25.65 31.91
CA ASN A 50 11.89 -26.82 31.04
C ASN A 50 11.23 -26.62 29.67
N ASP A 51 12.08 -26.25 28.71
CA ASP A 51 12.36 -26.97 27.47
C ASP A 51 11.18 -27.61 26.74
N SER A 52 10.70 -26.91 25.71
CA SER A 52 10.35 -27.51 24.43
C SER A 52 10.50 -26.46 23.35
N GLU A 53 11.65 -26.55 22.70
CA GLU A 53 12.01 -25.92 21.44
C GLU A 53 10.93 -26.20 20.38
N VAL A 54 10.06 -25.22 20.14
CA VAL A 54 9.37 -25.08 18.86
C VAL A 54 9.99 -23.87 18.21
N GLN A 55 10.95 -24.14 17.32
CA GLN A 55 11.59 -23.15 16.47
C GLN A 55 10.52 -22.33 15.77
N ALA A 56 10.42 -21.06 16.14
CA ALA A 56 9.78 -20.05 15.31
C ALA A 56 10.55 -20.01 13.98
N PRO A 57 9.90 -20.15 12.81
CA PRO A 57 10.54 -19.72 11.59
C PRO A 57 10.68 -18.19 11.71
N SER A 58 11.91 -17.77 12.03
CA SER A 58 12.38 -16.41 11.93
C SER A 58 12.05 -15.92 10.51
N VAL A 59 10.96 -15.17 10.40
CA VAL A 59 10.63 -14.40 9.21
C VAL A 59 11.74 -13.37 9.12
N LYS A 60 12.75 -13.69 8.31
CA LYS A 60 13.75 -12.75 7.85
C LYS A 60 12.99 -11.57 7.23
N GLN A 61 12.96 -10.44 7.92
CA GLN A 61 12.72 -9.15 7.28
C GLN A 61 13.91 -8.90 6.33
N SER A 62 13.73 -9.30 5.07
CA SER A 62 14.58 -8.91 3.98
C SER A 62 14.00 -7.66 3.30
N SER A 63 14.71 -6.56 3.50
CA SER A 63 14.97 -5.47 2.55
C SER A 63 13.84 -4.52 2.11
N PRO A 64 14.13 -3.20 2.04
CA PRO A 64 13.38 -2.26 1.20
C PRO A 64 13.52 -2.66 -0.28
N GLN A 65 12.41 -2.81 -0.97
CA GLN A 65 12.37 -3.23 -2.38
C GLN A 65 12.37 -1.98 -3.29
N PRO A 66 13.34 -1.83 -4.21
CA PRO A 66 13.24 -0.81 -5.26
C PRO A 66 12.26 -1.28 -6.34
N GLU A 67 11.19 -0.49 -6.46
CA GLU A 67 10.48 -0.05 -7.68
C GLU A 67 9.87 -1.07 -8.64
N ALA A 68 8.58 -0.87 -8.89
CA ALA A 68 7.68 -1.48 -9.86
C ALA A 68 8.12 -1.41 -11.36
N LYS A 69 9.38 -1.11 -11.68
CA LYS A 69 9.83 -0.83 -13.05
C LYS A 69 10.14 -2.07 -13.90
N ASP A 70 10.24 -3.26 -13.31
CA ASP A 70 10.62 -4.50 -14.02
C ASP A 70 9.52 -5.57 -14.08
N LYS A 71 8.29 -5.25 -13.66
CA LYS A 71 7.20 -6.25 -13.69
C LYS A 71 6.71 -6.44 -15.13
N PRO A 72 6.60 -7.69 -15.61
CA PRO A 72 6.02 -7.94 -16.92
C PRO A 72 4.53 -7.53 -16.89
N VAL A 73 4.13 -6.78 -17.92
CA VAL A 73 2.71 -6.48 -18.16
C VAL A 73 1.98 -7.79 -18.43
N GLY A 74 0.88 -8.04 -17.73
CA GLY A 74 0.13 -9.28 -17.90
C GLY A 74 -0.65 -9.70 -16.66
N LYS A 75 -1.21 -10.91 -16.72
CA LYS A 75 -1.96 -11.51 -15.61
C LYS A 75 -1.00 -11.88 -14.49
N LEU A 76 -1.35 -11.50 -13.26
CA LEU A 76 -0.57 -11.84 -12.09
C LEU A 76 -0.89 -13.24 -11.59
N ASP A 77 0.13 -13.94 -11.11
CA ASP A 77 -0.01 -15.23 -10.45
C ASP A 77 -0.80 -15.07 -9.13
N ARG A 78 -1.51 -16.11 -8.73
CA ARG A 78 -2.21 -16.16 -7.44
C ARG A 78 -1.26 -16.14 -6.24
N LEU A 79 0.02 -16.41 -6.42
CA LEU A 79 1.03 -16.31 -5.35
C LEU A 79 1.86 -15.03 -5.45
N ASP A 80 1.57 -14.12 -6.38
CA ASP A 80 2.22 -12.83 -6.45
C ASP A 80 1.70 -11.91 -5.32
N PHE A 81 2.53 -11.71 -4.29
CA PHE A 81 2.22 -10.85 -3.14
C PHE A 81 2.14 -9.37 -3.50
N SER A 82 2.70 -8.97 -4.63
CA SER A 82 2.77 -7.56 -5.01
C SER A 82 1.44 -6.95 -5.44
N ARG A 83 0.41 -7.78 -5.60
CA ARG A 83 -0.98 -7.34 -5.81
C ARG A 83 -1.76 -7.07 -4.52
N ILE A 84 -1.21 -7.42 -3.35
CA ILE A 84 -1.95 -7.31 -2.08
C ILE A 84 -2.23 -5.85 -1.75
N GLU A 85 -1.21 -5.00 -1.77
CA GLU A 85 -1.37 -3.58 -1.47
C GLU A 85 -2.35 -2.89 -2.44
N PRO A 86 -2.17 -2.94 -3.78
CA PRO A 86 -3.14 -2.35 -4.70
C PRO A 86 -4.55 -2.92 -4.53
N TRP A 87 -4.69 -4.20 -4.16
CA TRP A 87 -5.99 -4.81 -3.90
C TRP A 87 -6.67 -4.19 -2.67
N VAL A 88 -5.95 -3.94 -1.58
CA VAL A 88 -6.49 -3.26 -0.38
C VAL A 88 -7.00 -1.86 -0.72
N TYR A 89 -6.27 -1.12 -1.55
CA TYR A 89 -6.72 0.20 -2.02
C TYR A 89 -7.91 0.09 -2.97
N ALA A 90 -7.92 -0.89 -3.87
CA ALA A 90 -9.07 -1.18 -4.73
C ALA A 90 -10.34 -1.45 -3.90
N GLN A 91 -10.25 -2.29 -2.87
CA GLN A 91 -11.36 -2.54 -1.93
C GLN A 91 -11.84 -1.24 -1.28
N THR A 92 -10.93 -0.36 -0.86
CA THR A 92 -11.27 0.94 -0.27
C THR A 92 -12.07 1.80 -1.24
N PHE A 93 -11.64 1.90 -2.51
CA PHE A 93 -12.37 2.66 -3.52
C PHE A 93 -13.74 2.05 -3.85
N VAL A 94 -13.86 0.73 -3.90
CA VAL A 94 -15.15 0.06 -4.10
C VAL A 94 -16.07 0.34 -2.91
N LYS A 95 -15.56 0.18 -1.69
CA LYS A 95 -16.31 0.36 -0.44
C LYS A 95 -16.92 1.76 -0.32
N GLN A 96 -16.21 2.81 -0.75
CA GLN A 96 -16.70 4.19 -0.78
C GLN A 96 -17.92 4.41 -1.69
N ARG A 97 -18.20 3.49 -2.63
CA ARG A 97 -19.31 3.60 -3.59
C ARG A 97 -20.55 2.81 -3.18
N LEU A 98 -20.48 2.02 -2.11
CA LEU A 98 -21.56 1.16 -1.67
C LEU A 98 -22.60 1.93 -0.84
N LYS A 99 -23.86 1.46 -0.87
CA LYS A 99 -24.94 2.02 -0.03
C LYS A 99 -24.72 1.74 1.45
N ALA A 100 -24.18 0.57 1.77
CA ALA A 100 -23.86 0.16 3.14
C ALA A 100 -22.39 -0.30 3.24
N PRO A 101 -21.40 0.63 3.22
CA PRO A 101 -19.98 0.28 3.19
C PRO A 101 -19.54 -0.65 4.32
N ALA A 102 -20.13 -0.51 5.52
CA ALA A 102 -19.80 -1.33 6.68
C ALA A 102 -20.16 -2.82 6.51
N THR A 103 -21.05 -3.15 5.56
CA THR A 103 -21.50 -4.52 5.27
C THR A 103 -20.74 -5.17 4.12
N ALA A 104 -19.72 -4.48 3.58
CA ALA A 104 -18.97 -4.94 2.42
C ALA A 104 -18.05 -6.10 2.77
N GLU A 105 -18.25 -7.24 2.10
CA GLU A 105 -17.39 -8.42 2.15
C GLU A 105 -16.75 -8.63 0.79
N PHE A 106 -15.43 -8.75 0.78
CA PHE A 106 -14.63 -8.94 -0.43
C PHE A 106 -13.99 -10.33 -0.43
N PRO A 107 -13.76 -10.93 -1.61
CA PRO A 107 -12.93 -12.11 -1.72
C PRO A 107 -11.49 -11.82 -1.30
N GLU A 108 -10.78 -12.90 -0.97
CA GLU A 108 -9.34 -12.88 -0.75
C GLU A 108 -8.61 -12.47 -2.03
N HIS A 109 -7.43 -11.88 -1.87
CA HIS A 109 -6.63 -11.36 -2.99
C HIS A 109 -6.26 -12.42 -4.04
N TYR A 110 -6.25 -13.71 -3.68
CA TYR A 110 -5.98 -14.84 -4.59
C TYR A 110 -7.20 -15.39 -5.31
N ASP A 111 -8.40 -14.99 -4.91
CA ASP A 111 -9.66 -15.39 -5.54
C ASP A 111 -10.17 -14.36 -6.56
N VAL A 112 -9.38 -13.32 -6.82
CA VAL A 112 -9.66 -12.30 -7.84
C VAL A 112 -8.70 -12.40 -9.00
N GLU A 113 -9.17 -11.98 -10.17
CA GLU A 113 -8.30 -11.84 -11.32
C GLU A 113 -7.58 -10.50 -11.25
N ALA A 114 -6.26 -10.53 -11.33
CA ALA A 114 -5.39 -9.37 -11.26
C ALA A 114 -4.47 -9.30 -12.48
N TRP A 115 -4.26 -8.11 -12.99
CA TRP A 115 -3.31 -7.81 -14.06
C TRP A 115 -2.46 -6.61 -13.67
N TYR A 116 -1.19 -6.66 -14.04
CA TYR A 116 -0.32 -5.49 -14.05
C TYR A 116 -0.32 -4.91 -15.45
N GLU A 117 -0.71 -3.65 -15.59
CA GLU A 117 -0.85 -2.96 -16.88
C GLU A 117 0.38 -2.11 -17.24
N GLY A 118 1.43 -2.13 -16.40
CA GLY A 118 2.58 -1.24 -16.52
C GLY A 118 2.36 0.09 -15.81
N GLU A 119 3.41 0.90 -15.68
CA GLU A 119 3.31 2.26 -15.10
C GLU A 119 2.68 2.30 -13.70
N SER A 120 2.97 1.27 -12.89
CA SER A 120 2.37 1.05 -11.57
C SER A 120 0.84 0.97 -11.57
N ARG A 121 0.23 0.54 -12.68
CA ARG A 121 -1.22 0.31 -12.81
C ARG A 121 -1.57 -1.16 -12.61
N TYR A 122 -2.62 -1.38 -11.83
CA TYR A 122 -3.15 -2.70 -11.54
C TYR A 122 -4.64 -2.73 -11.83
N ARG A 123 -5.07 -3.73 -12.59
CA ARG A 123 -6.46 -4.00 -12.92
C ARG A 123 -6.92 -5.22 -12.15
N PHE A 124 -8.10 -5.12 -11.54
CA PHE A 124 -8.75 -6.22 -10.83
C PHE A 124 -10.14 -6.46 -11.37
N VAL A 125 -10.51 -7.73 -11.50
CA VAL A 125 -11.88 -8.18 -11.71
C VAL A 125 -12.27 -9.06 -10.53
N GLY A 126 -13.29 -8.63 -9.80
CA GLY A 126 -13.72 -9.28 -8.56
C GLY A 126 -15.20 -9.07 -8.28
N TYR A 127 -15.59 -9.33 -7.04
CA TYR A 127 -16.95 -9.07 -6.56
C TYR A 127 -16.93 -8.49 -5.14
N VAL A 128 -18.04 -7.90 -4.74
CA VAL A 128 -18.32 -7.48 -3.37
C VAL A 128 -19.73 -7.91 -3.00
N ASP A 129 -19.87 -8.51 -1.83
CA ASP A 129 -21.17 -8.77 -1.20
C ASP A 129 -21.46 -7.60 -0.26
N SER A 130 -22.61 -6.93 -0.42
CA SER A 130 -22.99 -5.82 0.45
C SER A 130 -24.49 -5.59 0.46
N GLN A 131 -24.99 -4.93 1.50
CA GLN A 131 -26.40 -4.60 1.61
C GLN A 131 -26.80 -3.43 0.70
N ASN A 132 -27.95 -3.57 0.05
CA ASN A 132 -28.62 -2.49 -0.68
C ASN A 132 -29.51 -1.64 0.25
N SER A 133 -30.22 -0.65 -0.30
CA SER A 133 -31.11 0.23 0.47
C SER A 133 -32.32 -0.46 1.11
N PHE A 134 -32.60 -1.72 0.77
CA PHE A 134 -33.65 -2.55 1.36
C PHE A 134 -33.11 -3.54 2.41
N GLY A 135 -31.81 -3.48 2.74
CA GLY A 135 -31.17 -4.38 3.70
C GLY A 135 -30.89 -5.78 3.15
N ALA A 136 -31.13 -6.04 1.86
CA ALA A 136 -30.81 -7.32 1.24
C ALA A 136 -29.34 -7.37 0.86
N ASN A 137 -28.65 -8.48 1.18
CA ASN A 137 -27.27 -8.72 0.77
C ASN A 137 -27.23 -9.10 -0.72
N MET A 138 -26.47 -8.35 -1.51
CA MET A 138 -26.33 -8.56 -2.96
C MET A 138 -24.87 -8.66 -3.37
N ARG A 139 -24.56 -9.66 -4.20
CA ARG A 139 -23.26 -9.79 -4.87
C ARG A 139 -23.20 -8.90 -6.09
N THR A 140 -22.19 -8.03 -6.14
CA THR A 140 -21.92 -7.16 -7.29
C THR A 140 -20.54 -7.45 -7.85
N ARG A 141 -20.46 -7.82 -9.13
CA ARG A 141 -19.19 -7.95 -9.86
C ARG A 141 -18.71 -6.59 -10.34
N PHE A 142 -17.39 -6.39 -10.32
CA PHE A 142 -16.79 -5.15 -10.76
C PHE A 142 -15.43 -5.38 -11.42
N GLU A 143 -15.04 -4.38 -12.19
CA GLU A 143 -13.70 -4.15 -12.69
C GLU A 143 -13.20 -2.81 -12.14
N ILE A 144 -11.95 -2.77 -11.68
CA ILE A 144 -11.33 -1.58 -11.12
C ILE A 144 -9.86 -1.50 -11.53
N VAL A 145 -9.42 -0.30 -11.87
CA VAL A 145 -8.01 -0.01 -12.16
C VAL A 145 -7.51 1.04 -11.18
N VAL A 146 -6.41 0.72 -10.49
CA VAL A 146 -5.72 1.61 -9.54
C VAL A 146 -4.29 1.86 -10.00
N GLN A 147 -3.77 3.03 -9.69
CA GLN A 147 -2.40 3.43 -10.02
C GLN A 147 -1.68 3.96 -8.80
N GLU A 148 -0.46 3.50 -8.57
CA GLU A 148 0.42 4.06 -7.55
C GLU A 148 0.81 5.50 -7.93
N GLN A 149 0.68 6.44 -6.98
CA GLN A 149 1.02 7.84 -7.18
C GLN A 149 1.63 8.42 -5.90
N GLY A 150 2.95 8.63 -5.90
CA GLY A 150 3.67 9.10 -4.71
C GLY A 150 3.54 8.09 -3.57
N ASP A 151 3.05 8.55 -2.42
CA ASP A 151 2.84 7.71 -1.22
C ASP A 151 1.43 7.09 -1.16
N GLY A 152 0.67 7.13 -2.25
CA GLY A 152 -0.72 6.70 -2.26
C GLY A 152 -1.15 6.04 -3.56
N TRP A 153 -2.47 5.84 -3.67
CA TRP A 153 -3.10 5.20 -4.81
C TRP A 153 -4.18 6.10 -5.39
N LEU A 154 -4.26 6.13 -6.71
CA LEU A 154 -5.27 6.82 -7.47
C LEU A 154 -6.22 5.81 -8.10
N LEU A 155 -7.52 6.09 -8.03
CA LEU A 155 -8.50 5.38 -8.83
C LEU A 155 -8.44 5.87 -10.28
N VAL A 156 -8.05 4.99 -11.20
CA VAL A 156 -8.01 5.29 -12.64
C VAL A 156 -9.37 5.01 -13.27
N SER A 157 -9.96 3.85 -12.99
CA SER A 157 -11.29 3.52 -13.52
C SER A 157 -12.03 2.55 -12.60
N PHE A 158 -13.37 2.63 -12.63
CA PHE A 158 -14.26 1.71 -11.94
C PHE A 158 -15.47 1.43 -12.83
N LYS A 159 -15.80 0.14 -12.98
CA LYS A 159 -16.93 -0.32 -13.77
C LYS A 159 -17.62 -1.48 -13.07
N GLN A 160 -18.92 -1.35 -12.82
CA GLN A 160 -19.74 -2.47 -12.39
C GLN A 160 -20.02 -3.39 -13.59
N LEU A 161 -19.88 -4.70 -13.39
CA LEU A 161 -20.19 -5.70 -14.40
C LEU A 161 -21.64 -6.16 -14.18
N GLN A 162 -22.42 -6.19 -15.26
CA GLN A 162 -23.81 -6.66 -15.28
C GLN A 162 -23.84 -8.17 -15.48
#